data_AF-A0A8E2BC06-F1
#
_entry.id   AF-A0A8E2BC06-F1
#
_cell.length_a   1.000
_cell.length_b   1.000
_cell.length_c   1.000
_cell.angle_alpha   90.00
_cell.angle_beta   90.00
_cell.angle_gamma   90.00
#
_symmetry.space_group_name_H-M   'P 1'
#
loop_
_entity.id
_entity.type
_entity.pdbx_description
1 polymer ?
#
loop_
_entity_poly.entity_id
_entity_poly.type
_entity_poly.pdbx_seq_one_letter_code
_entity_poly.pdbx_strand_id
1 'polypeptide(L)'
;MASIFAFRTRSPDRDRQTDETRFGQLSRALDELAAGIEAERTGIRSRYEAVSANAAFLVEAMDNSAVSAQRAGEIDQLTESLKACLRRIEVLGRQKDFVSGLRHSLDIFVDEGRKTDEESSARLAQGEARRQF
;
A
#
# COMPACT_ATOMS: atom_id res chain seq x y z
N MET A 1 35.36 -21.39 38.05
CA MET A 1 35.22 -19.92 38.05
C MET A 1 34.44 -19.54 36.80
N ALA A 2 33.18 -19.12 36.95
CA ALA A 2 32.39 -18.62 35.83
C ALA A 2 32.79 -17.17 35.56
N SER A 3 33.28 -16.90 34.35
CA SER A 3 33.71 -15.56 33.94
C SER A 3 32.51 -14.59 33.95
N ILE A 4 32.66 -13.46 34.65
CA ILE A 4 31.73 -12.32 34.68
C ILE A 4 31.58 -11.65 33.30
N PHE A 5 32.38 -12.04 32.30
CA PHE A 5 32.36 -11.50 30.94
C PHE A 5 31.60 -12.37 29.92
N ALA A 6 30.74 -13.29 30.34
CA ALA A 6 29.92 -14.07 29.40
C ALA A 6 28.78 -13.20 28.84
N PHE A 7 29.10 -12.28 27.92
CA PHE A 7 28.11 -11.61 27.08
C PHE A 7 27.43 -12.68 26.23
N ARG A 8 26.24 -13.12 26.66
CA ARG A 8 25.45 -14.13 25.95
C ARG A 8 24.89 -13.50 24.68
N THR A 9 25.64 -13.59 23.60
CA THR A 9 25.15 -13.21 22.27
C THR A 9 24.13 -14.24 21.80
N ARG A 10 22.99 -13.74 21.30
CA ARG A 10 22.01 -14.57 20.61
C ARG A 10 22.62 -15.04 19.27
N SER A 11 22.17 -16.19 18.78
CA SER A 11 22.65 -16.72 17.49
C SER A 11 22.21 -15.80 16.34
N PRO A 12 23.13 -15.35 15.46
CA PRO A 12 22.80 -14.49 14.32
C PRO A 12 21.66 -15.03 13.44
N ASP A 13 21.57 -16.34 13.28
CA ASP A 13 20.51 -17.00 12.51
C ASP A 13 19.11 -16.74 13.07
N ARG A 14 18.97 -16.70 14.40
CA ARG A 14 17.68 -16.40 15.04
C ARG A 14 17.31 -14.93 14.91
N ASP A 15 18.28 -14.04 14.87
CA ASP A 15 18.03 -12.63 14.68
C ASP A 15 17.55 -12.40 13.23
N ARG A 16 18.23 -12.98 12.24
CA ARG A 16 17.79 -13.01 10.84
C ARG A 16 16.36 -13.54 10.67
N GLN A 17 16.06 -14.70 11.27
CA GLN A 17 14.71 -15.27 11.21
C GLN A 17 13.65 -14.36 11.84
N THR A 18 14.01 -13.67 12.93
CA THR A 18 13.11 -12.72 13.61
C THR A 18 12.82 -11.52 12.70
N ASP A 19 13.85 -11.00 12.03
CA ASP A 19 13.73 -9.85 11.16
C ASP A 19 12.95 -10.18 9.88
N GLU A 20 13.19 -11.33 9.27
CA GLU A 20 12.36 -11.85 8.17
C GLU A 20 10.88 -11.93 8.54
N THR A 21 10.59 -12.39 9.76
CA THR A 21 9.21 -12.47 10.25
C THR A 21 8.58 -11.09 10.38
N ARG A 22 9.31 -10.12 10.95
CA ARG A 22 8.84 -8.74 11.12
C ARG A 22 8.60 -8.05 9.78
N PHE A 23 9.54 -8.15 8.85
CA PHE A 23 9.40 -7.54 7.53
C PHE A 23 8.31 -8.24 6.69
N GLY A 24 8.17 -9.56 6.82
CA GLY A 24 7.06 -10.30 6.22
C GLY A 24 5.70 -9.85 6.74
N GLN A 25 5.57 -9.58 8.05
CA GLN A 25 4.34 -9.03 8.64
C GLN A 25 4.03 -7.63 8.12
N LEU A 26 5.04 -6.75 8.08
CA LEU A 26 4.87 -5.38 7.57
C LEU A 26 4.49 -5.37 6.09
N SER A 27 5.14 -6.20 5.27
CA SER A 27 4.85 -6.37 3.85
C SER A 27 3.39 -6.76 3.62
N ARG A 28 2.89 -7.78 4.33
CA ARG A 28 1.48 -8.20 4.25
C ARG A 28 0.52 -7.09 4.67
N ALA A 29 0.81 -6.37 5.75
CA ALA A 29 -0.03 -5.27 6.21
C ALA A 29 -0.13 -4.14 5.17
N LEU A 30 0.97 -3.83 4.47
CA LEU A 30 0.98 -2.84 3.38
C LEU A 30 0.17 -3.34 2.18
N ASP A 31 0.30 -4.62 1.82
CA ASP A 31 -0.44 -5.22 0.70
C ASP A 31 -1.96 -5.26 0.99
N GLU A 32 -2.35 -5.63 2.21
CA GLU A 32 -3.75 -5.61 2.65
C GLU A 32 -4.33 -4.18 2.63
N LEU A 33 -3.57 -3.19 3.10
CA LEU A 33 -3.98 -1.79 3.06
C LEU A 33 -4.15 -1.29 1.61
N ALA A 34 -3.20 -1.62 0.72
CA ALA A 34 -3.28 -1.27 -0.69
C ALA A 34 -4.50 -1.91 -1.38
N ALA A 35 -4.79 -3.17 -1.07
CA ALA A 35 -5.97 -3.87 -1.57
C ALA A 35 -7.27 -3.23 -1.07
N GLY A 36 -7.33 -2.85 0.21
CA GLY A 36 -8.48 -2.15 0.78
C GLY A 36 -8.75 -0.79 0.11
N ILE A 37 -7.69 -0.01 -0.13
CA ILE A 37 -7.79 1.27 -0.85
C ILE A 37 -8.30 1.09 -2.27
N GLU A 38 -7.77 0.09 -3.00
CA GLU A 38 -8.21 -0.17 -4.38
C GLU A 38 -9.65 -0.70 -4.46
N ALA A 39 -10.06 -1.52 -3.50
CA ALA A 39 -11.44 -1.99 -3.38
C ALA A 39 -12.42 -0.83 -3.15
N GLU A 40 -12.10 0.09 -2.23
CA GLU A 40 -12.91 1.29 -2.00
C GLU A 40 -12.99 2.15 -3.28
N ARG A 41 -11.85 2.39 -3.91
CA ARG A 41 -11.76 3.19 -5.15
C ARG A 41 -12.59 2.58 -6.27
N THR A 42 -12.52 1.26 -6.44
CA THR A 42 -13.31 0.53 -7.45
C THR A 42 -14.80 0.62 -7.15
N GLY A 43 -15.20 0.47 -5.88
CA GLY A 43 -16.59 0.62 -5.47
C GLY A 43 -17.14 2.03 -5.72
N ILE A 44 -16.36 3.08 -5.46
CA ILE A 44 -16.77 4.46 -5.75
C ILE A 44 -16.85 4.69 -7.26
N ARG A 45 -15.86 4.23 -8.04
CA ARG A 45 -15.87 4.37 -9.51
C ARG A 45 -17.09 3.69 -10.14
N SER A 46 -17.42 2.48 -9.71
CA SER A 46 -18.62 1.77 -10.20
C SER A 46 -19.91 2.55 -9.91
N ARG A 47 -20.05 3.11 -8.70
CA ARG A 47 -21.20 3.97 -8.36
C ARG A 47 -21.21 5.27 -9.17
N TYR A 48 -20.05 5.89 -9.37
CA TYR A 48 -19.91 7.09 -10.21
C TYR A 48 -20.38 6.82 -11.64
N GLU A 49 -19.92 5.75 -12.27
CA GLU A 49 -20.28 5.38 -13.64
C GLU A 49 -21.77 5.09 -13.79
N ALA A 50 -22.37 4.37 -12.83
CA ALA A 50 -23.81 4.11 -12.82
C ALA A 50 -24.63 5.41 -12.71
N VAL A 51 -24.20 6.31 -11.82
CA VAL A 51 -24.88 7.59 -11.59
C VAL A 51 -24.69 8.55 -12.77
N SER A 52 -23.52 8.60 -13.39
CA SER A 52 -23.26 9.46 -14.55
C SER A 52 -24.03 9.01 -15.79
N ALA A 53 -24.16 7.69 -16.00
CA ALA A 53 -25.00 7.16 -17.07
C ALA A 53 -26.47 7.56 -16.88
N ASN A 54 -27.00 7.44 -15.66
CA ASN A 54 -28.36 7.87 -15.33
C ASN A 54 -28.55 9.39 -15.48
N ALA A 55 -27.53 10.19 -15.12
CA ALA A 55 -27.55 11.64 -15.29
C ALA A 55 -27.68 12.05 -16.76
N ALA A 56 -26.94 11.38 -17.66
CA ALA A 56 -27.00 11.66 -19.10
C ALA A 56 -28.41 11.43 -19.67
N PHE A 57 -29.09 10.34 -19.26
CA PHE A 57 -30.49 10.09 -19.63
C PHE A 57 -31.46 11.14 -19.07
N LEU A 58 -31.20 11.61 -17.85
CA LEU A 58 -32.01 12.65 -17.21
C LEU A 58 -31.92 13.98 -17.95
N VAL A 59 -30.72 14.38 -18.39
CA VAL A 59 -30.52 15.58 -19.21
C VAL A 59 -31.23 15.46 -20.58
N GLU A 60 -31.10 14.33 -21.27
CA GLU A 60 -31.77 14.07 -22.55
C GLU A 60 -33.31 14.13 -22.42
N ALA A 61 -33.86 13.60 -21.33
CA ALA A 61 -35.30 13.66 -21.06
C ALA A 61 -35.78 15.08 -20.73
N MET A 62 -34.90 15.93 -20.18
CA MET A 62 -35.19 17.32 -19.86
C MET A 62 -35.16 18.24 -21.08
N ASP A 63 -34.26 18.03 -22.04
CA ASP A 63 -34.29 18.78 -23.31
C ASP A 63 -35.63 18.58 -24.05
N ASN A 64 -36.30 17.46 -23.77
CA ASN A 64 -37.60 17.12 -24.33
C ASN A 64 -38.80 17.49 -23.43
N SER A 65 -38.61 18.07 -22.24
CA SER A 65 -39.71 18.39 -21.30
C SER A 65 -39.50 19.69 -20.50
N ALA A 66 -40.57 20.46 -20.27
CA ALA A 66 -40.50 21.68 -19.47
C ALA A 66 -40.12 21.36 -18.01
N VAL A 67 -38.91 21.77 -17.62
CA VAL A 67 -38.29 21.40 -16.33
C VAL A 67 -39.02 22.06 -15.16
N SER A 68 -39.41 21.27 -14.16
CA SER A 68 -39.94 21.78 -12.89
C SER A 68 -38.80 22.11 -11.90
N ALA A 69 -39.02 23.09 -11.00
CA ALA A 69 -38.03 23.49 -9.99
C ALA A 69 -37.56 22.33 -9.09
N GLN A 70 -38.39 21.31 -8.89
CA GLN A 70 -38.02 20.10 -8.15
C GLN A 70 -36.91 19.30 -8.84
N ARG A 71 -36.98 19.16 -10.18
CA ARG A 71 -35.94 18.45 -10.95
C ARG A 71 -34.62 19.21 -10.98
N ALA A 72 -34.64 20.54 -10.95
CA ALA A 72 -33.42 21.35 -10.83
C ALA A 72 -32.66 21.06 -9.53
N GLY A 73 -33.37 20.96 -8.39
CA GLY A 73 -32.75 20.61 -7.11
C GLY A 73 -32.14 19.20 -7.06
N GLU A 74 -32.74 18.23 -7.75
CA GLU A 74 -32.21 16.86 -7.87
C GLU A 74 -30.87 16.83 -8.63
N ILE A 75 -30.72 17.68 -9.65
CA ILE A 75 -29.48 17.80 -10.46
C ILE A 75 -28.35 18.43 -9.66
N ASP A 76 -28.64 19.45 -8.86
CA ASP A 76 -27.63 20.08 -8.01
C ASP A 76 -27.09 19.09 -6.98
N GLN A 77 -27.98 18.30 -6.35
CA GLN A 77 -27.58 17.24 -5.42
C GLN A 77 -26.75 16.15 -6.10
N LEU A 78 -27.13 15.78 -7.32
CA LEU A 78 -26.39 14.81 -8.14
C LEU A 78 -24.98 15.31 -8.46
N THR A 79 -24.88 16.58 -8.87
CA THR A 79 -23.62 17.24 -9.22
C THR A 79 -22.67 17.28 -8.03
N GLU A 80 -23.16 17.64 -6.85
CA GLU A 80 -22.34 17.66 -5.64
C GLU A 80 -21.89 16.25 -5.22
N SER A 81 -22.75 15.25 -5.38
CA SER A 81 -22.40 13.85 -5.14
C SER A 81 -21.30 13.36 -6.08
N LEU A 82 -21.37 13.71 -7.37
CA LEU A 82 -20.33 13.36 -8.36
C LEU A 82 -19.00 14.04 -8.04
N LYS A 83 -19.01 15.33 -7.67
CA LYS A 83 -17.81 16.05 -7.22
C LYS A 83 -17.19 15.41 -5.99
N ALA A 84 -17.99 15.00 -5.02
CA ALA A 84 -17.51 14.32 -3.82
C ALA A 84 -16.85 12.98 -4.14
N CYS A 85 -17.43 12.20 -5.05
CA CYS A 85 -16.85 10.94 -5.52
C CYS A 85 -15.48 11.15 -6.17
N LEU A 86 -15.36 12.13 -7.09
CA LEU A 86 -14.10 12.44 -7.76
C LEU A 86 -13.01 12.84 -6.76
N ARG A 87 -13.32 13.74 -5.81
CA ARG A 87 -12.38 14.13 -4.75
C ARG A 87 -11.90 12.94 -3.93
N ARG A 88 -12.82 12.01 -3.58
CA ARG A 88 -12.46 10.82 -2.81
C ARG A 88 -11.59 9.86 -3.61
N ILE A 89 -11.89 9.63 -4.89
CA ILE A 89 -11.06 8.81 -5.79
C ILE A 89 -9.63 9.36 -5.87
N GLU A 90 -9.48 10.68 -5.96
CA GLU A 90 -8.17 11.33 -6.03
C GLU A 90 -7.36 11.14 -4.73
N VAL A 91 -8.01 11.30 -3.58
CA VAL A 91 -7.40 11.03 -2.26
C VAL A 91 -6.96 9.57 -2.15
N LEU A 92 -7.82 8.63 -2.55
CA LEU A 92 -7.51 7.19 -2.53
C LEU A 92 -6.34 6.86 -3.46
N GLY A 93 -6.25 7.53 -4.62
CA GLY A 93 -5.10 7.42 -5.52
C GLY A 93 -3.79 7.80 -4.82
N ARG A 94 -3.75 8.97 -4.19
CA ARG A 94 -2.56 9.40 -3.42
C ARG A 94 -2.21 8.46 -2.27
N GLN A 95 -3.22 7.94 -1.57
CA GLN A 95 -2.99 6.97 -0.50
C GLN A 95 -2.38 5.66 -1.04
N LYS A 96 -2.87 5.17 -2.18
CA LYS A 96 -2.31 3.98 -2.83
C LYS A 96 -0.87 4.18 -3.27
N ASP A 97 -0.56 5.33 -3.88
CA ASP A 97 0.80 5.65 -4.32
C ASP A 97 1.76 5.72 -3.13
N PHE A 98 1.33 6.34 -2.03
CA PHE A 98 2.10 6.39 -0.78
C PHE A 98 2.39 4.99 -0.21
N VAL A 99 1.36 4.15 -0.08
CA VAL A 99 1.51 2.77 0.43
C VAL A 99 2.41 1.93 -0.49
N SER A 100 2.27 2.07 -1.81
CA SER A 100 3.12 1.39 -2.79
C SER A 100 4.58 1.85 -2.66
N GLY A 101 4.82 3.14 -2.41
CA GLY A 101 6.14 3.67 -2.13
C GLY A 101 6.76 3.08 -0.87
N LEU A 102 6.00 2.97 0.23
CA LEU A 102 6.47 2.31 1.46
C LEU A 102 6.81 0.83 1.23
N ARG A 103 5.97 0.12 0.46
CA ARG A 103 6.18 -1.29 0.11
C ARG A 103 7.47 -1.48 -0.67
N HIS A 104 7.75 -0.60 -1.63
CA HIS A 104 8.97 -0.62 -2.42
C HIS A 104 10.22 -0.30 -1.58
N SER A 105 10.15 0.72 -0.73
CA SER A 105 11.25 1.05 0.19
C SER A 105 11.56 -0.10 1.15
N LEU A 106 10.54 -0.83 1.61
CA LEU A 106 10.72 -2.02 2.42
C LEU A 106 11.43 -3.15 1.65
N ASP A 107 11.07 -3.39 0.38
CA ASP A 107 11.75 -4.40 -0.44
C ASP A 107 13.24 -4.07 -0.62
N ILE A 108 13.56 -2.81 -0.91
CA ILE A 108 14.95 -2.35 -1.05
C ILE A 108 15.70 -2.57 0.26
N PHE A 109 15.14 -2.14 1.39
CA PHE A 109 15.77 -2.27 2.70
C PHE A 109 16.07 -3.74 3.06
N VAL A 110 15.12 -4.63 2.79
CA VAL A 110 15.29 -6.06 3.06
C VAL A 110 16.34 -6.68 2.14
N ASP A 111 16.39 -6.29 0.86
CA ASP A 111 17.38 -6.77 -0.10
C ASP A 111 18.81 -6.29 0.23
N GLU A 112 18.96 -5.03 0.64
CA GLU A 112 20.23 -4.46 1.09
C GLU A 112 20.74 -5.15 2.37
N GLY A 113 19.85 -5.46 3.31
CA GLY A 113 20.17 -6.22 4.52
C GLY A 113 20.71 -7.61 4.19
N ARG A 114 20.08 -8.34 3.26
CA ARG A 114 20.53 -9.67 2.82
C ARG A 114 21.92 -9.64 2.19
N LYS A 115 22.17 -8.68 1.30
CA LYS A 115 23.50 -8.50 0.66
C LYS A 115 24.59 -8.26 1.68
N THR A 116 24.32 -7.44 2.69
CA THR A 116 25.27 -7.13 3.77
C THR A 116 25.61 -8.37 4.60
N ASP A 117 24.61 -9.21 4.90
CA ASP A 117 24.79 -10.46 5.64
C ASP A 117 25.60 -11.49 4.84
N GLU A 118 25.33 -11.61 3.54
CA GLU A 118 26.05 -12.49 2.62
C GLU A 118 27.53 -12.09 2.49
N GLU A 119 27.80 -10.79 2.31
CA GLU A 119 29.18 -10.27 2.27
C GLU A 119 29.92 -10.52 3.58
N SER A 120 29.26 -10.31 4.72
CA SER A 120 29.86 -10.53 6.04
C SER A 120 30.20 -12.01 6.26
N SER A 121 29.30 -12.90 5.85
CA SER A 121 29.49 -14.36 5.93
C SER A 121 30.63 -14.82 5.01
N ALA A 122 30.72 -14.30 3.79
CA ALA A 122 31.78 -14.62 2.85
C ALA A 122 33.18 -14.17 3.35
N ARG A 123 33.26 -12.97 3.96
CA ARG A 123 34.51 -12.46 4.55
C ARG A 123 35.00 -13.31 5.72
N LEU A 124 34.08 -13.79 6.56
CA LEU A 124 34.42 -14.69 7.67
C LEU A 124 34.98 -16.02 7.14
N ALA A 125 34.32 -16.64 6.15
CA ALA A 125 34.78 -17.89 5.55
C ALA A 125 36.17 -17.76 4.89
N GLN A 126 36.45 -16.65 4.20
CA GLN A 126 37.76 -16.38 3.60
C GLN A 126 38.86 -16.15 4.64
N GLY A 127 38.53 -15.50 5.77
CA GLY A 127 39.45 -15.28 6.88
C GLY A 127 39.83 -16.59 7.60
N GLU A 128 38.89 -17.52 7.74
CA GLU A 128 39.15 -18.85 8.30
C GLU A 128 40.00 -19.71 7.37
N ALA A 129 39.72 -19.69 6.06
CA ALA A 129 40.52 -20.41 5.07
C ALA A 129 41.99 -19.93 5.03
N ARG A 130 42.23 -18.62 5.22
CA ARG A 130 43.60 -18.05 5.27
C ARG A 130 44.38 -18.39 6.55
N ARG A 131 43.74 -18.85 7.63
CA ARG A 131 44.42 -19.27 8.87
C ARG A 131 44.79 -20.76 8.89
N GLN A 132 44.32 -21.53 7.91
CA GLN A 132 44.55 -22.98 7.82
C GLN A 132 45.70 -23.35 6.87
N PHE A 133 46.37 -22.36 6.27
CA PHE A 133 47.60 -22.47 5.49
C PHE A 133 48.69 -21.58 6.10
#